data_AF-A0A1Z5RPN7-F1
#
_entry.id   AF-A0A1Z5RPN7-F1
#
_cell.length_a   1.000
_cell.length_b   1.000
_cell.length_c   1.000
_cell.angle_alpha   90.00
_cell.angle_beta   90.00
_cell.angle_gamma   90.00
#
_symmetry.space_group_name_H-M   'P 1'
#
loop_
_entity.id
_entity.type
_entity.pdbx_description
1 polymer ?
#
loop_
_entity_poly.entity_id
_entity_poly.type
_entity_poly.pdbx_seq_one_letter_code
_entity_poly.pdbx_strand_id
1 'polypeptide(L)'
;MGQVPPPTGACTEDEEDVVVAADAIATPAPDAGDPELAVQQRKGKRKKKKRRRRRKRPTEQEVAARRSVLRWACPGREAVGDHEAGDVGRRRPRVAVELHAHSAFSDGSLSPADLVERAHRNGVKVLALTDHDTMAGVPEAVEAAKQYPIRIIPGVEISAVHSPRDGRYARAKQMLQKLKDLGMPMKLEDVCKIAGNGVAPGRLHVARAMVDAGYVENLRQAFSRGSEPNGKSVVQLVCRTGGVAVLAHPWALKNPAAVVKDLKAAGLHGIEVYRSDGKVSGLSDLADTYNLLKLGGSDFHGRDDKEEPDVGSVDLPVLAVLNFLEVAKPIWHNAIREMFASISKRTTDLNGSKRLRRASSAGNFCILCLSSEDQGLTHAP
;
A
#
# COMPACT_ATOMS: atom_id res chain seq x y z
N MET A 1 -25.64 20.83 49.84
CA MET A 1 -24.45 19.95 49.92
C MET A 1 -24.76 18.72 49.09
N GLY A 2 -24.05 18.25 48.08
CA GLY A 2 -22.84 18.63 47.36
C GLY A 2 -22.81 17.70 46.14
N GLN A 3 -22.14 18.13 45.06
CA GLN A 3 -22.07 17.51 43.73
C GLN A 3 -21.73 16.01 43.69
N VAL A 4 -22.16 15.32 42.61
CA VAL A 4 -21.24 14.58 41.73
C VAL A 4 -21.75 14.72 40.28
N PRO A 5 -20.98 15.33 39.34
CA PRO A 5 -21.35 15.33 37.93
C PRO A 5 -21.06 13.97 37.28
N PRO A 6 -21.75 13.60 36.18
CA PRO A 6 -21.51 12.33 35.50
C PRO A 6 -20.08 12.29 34.92
N PRO A 7 -19.42 11.11 34.89
CA PRO A 7 -18.09 10.99 34.33
C PRO A 7 -18.14 11.24 32.81
N THR A 8 -17.69 12.43 32.42
CA THR A 8 -17.18 12.74 31.09
C THR A 8 -15.91 11.93 30.86
N GLY A 9 -15.95 10.96 29.94
CA GLY A 9 -14.79 10.12 29.66
C GLY A 9 -15.05 9.12 28.55
N ALA A 10 -15.44 9.60 27.37
CA ALA A 10 -15.45 8.78 26.16
C ALA A 10 -14.01 8.64 25.63
N CYS A 11 -13.21 7.78 26.25
CA CYS A 11 -11.97 7.29 25.65
C CYS A 11 -12.32 6.23 24.60
N THR A 12 -12.72 6.67 23.40
CA THR A 12 -12.68 5.79 22.22
C THR A 12 -11.31 5.93 21.54
N GLU A 13 -10.68 4.81 21.24
CA GLU A 13 -9.30 4.70 20.72
C GLU A 13 -9.26 4.91 19.19
N ASP A 14 -8.06 5.15 18.66
CA ASP A 14 -7.76 5.45 17.25
C ASP A 14 -7.31 4.18 16.51
N GLU A 15 -8.02 3.79 15.45
CA GLU A 15 -7.58 2.76 14.50
C GLU A 15 -6.64 3.41 13.48
N GLU A 16 -5.45 2.83 13.28
CA GLU A 16 -4.42 3.33 12.36
C GLU A 16 -4.09 2.26 11.34
N ASP A 17 -4.02 2.70 10.09
CA ASP A 17 -3.51 1.86 9.03
C ASP A 17 -2.20 2.41 8.50
N VAL A 18 -1.23 1.52 8.27
CA VAL A 18 0.07 1.87 7.69
C VAL A 18 0.15 1.29 6.29
N VAL A 19 0.12 2.17 5.29
CA VAL A 19 0.37 1.81 3.90
C VAL A 19 1.87 1.58 3.69
N VAL A 20 2.16 0.43 3.12
CA VAL A 20 3.49 -0.03 2.73
C VAL A 20 3.62 0.08 1.22
N ALA A 21 4.72 0.65 0.74
CA ALA A 21 5.05 0.66 -0.69
C ALA A 21 6.46 0.08 -0.92
N ALA A 22 6.54 -0.99 -1.71
CA ALA A 22 7.77 -1.66 -2.15
C ALA A 22 7.94 -1.52 -3.68
N ASP A 23 9.18 -1.62 -4.17
CA ASP A 23 9.44 -1.47 -5.60
C ASP A 23 8.78 -2.58 -6.41
N ALA A 24 8.33 -2.24 -7.61
CA ALA A 24 7.96 -3.22 -8.61
C ALA A 24 9.05 -3.29 -9.67
N ILE A 25 9.39 -4.52 -10.03
CA ILE A 25 10.16 -4.80 -11.23
C ILE A 25 9.35 -4.25 -12.41
N ALA A 26 9.88 -3.22 -13.06
CA ALA A 26 9.31 -2.67 -14.27
C ALA A 26 9.25 -3.77 -15.35
N THR A 27 8.05 -4.16 -15.75
CA THR A 27 7.86 -4.98 -16.93
C THR A 27 7.89 -4.07 -18.18
N PRO A 28 8.61 -4.46 -19.25
CA PRO A 28 8.54 -3.72 -20.51
C PRO A 28 7.11 -3.77 -21.04
N ALA A 29 6.60 -2.62 -21.49
CA ALA A 29 5.29 -2.54 -22.13
C ALA A 29 5.27 -3.40 -23.41
N PRO A 30 4.18 -4.13 -23.70
CA PRO A 30 3.99 -4.73 -25.00
C PRO A 30 3.85 -3.65 -26.06
N ASP A 31 4.32 -3.96 -27.27
CA ASP A 31 4.17 -3.10 -28.44
C ASP A 31 2.66 -2.94 -28.72
N ALA A 32 2.17 -1.70 -28.66
CA ALA A 32 0.75 -1.42 -28.70
C ALA A 32 0.20 -1.59 -30.13
N GLY A 33 -0.45 -2.72 -30.41
CA GLY A 33 -1.36 -2.86 -31.54
C GLY A 33 -2.64 -2.06 -31.30
N ASP A 34 -3.03 -1.25 -32.27
CA ASP A 34 -4.23 -0.39 -32.25
C ASP A 34 -5.52 -1.22 -32.02
N PRO A 35 -6.35 -0.89 -31.01
CA PRO A 35 -7.72 -1.38 -30.96
C PRO A 35 -8.66 -0.36 -31.62
N GLU A 36 -9.40 -0.87 -32.60
CA GLU A 36 -10.44 -0.19 -33.37
C GLU A 36 -11.58 0.31 -32.45
N LEU A 37 -11.85 1.61 -32.46
CA LEU A 37 -12.86 2.26 -31.62
C LEU A 37 -14.22 2.35 -32.33
N ALA A 38 -15.24 1.75 -31.72
CA ALA A 38 -16.63 1.95 -32.10
C ALA A 38 -17.11 3.37 -31.75
N VAL A 39 -17.53 4.13 -32.77
CA VAL A 39 -18.09 5.48 -32.65
C VAL A 39 -19.61 5.40 -32.42
N GLN A 40 -20.09 5.94 -31.29
CA GLN A 40 -21.50 6.31 -31.16
C GLN A 40 -21.65 7.82 -30.89
N GLN A 41 -22.36 8.47 -31.80
CA GLN A 41 -22.68 9.89 -31.79
C GLN A 41 -23.66 10.24 -30.65
N ARG A 42 -23.33 11.24 -29.82
CA ARG A 42 -24.31 11.89 -28.93
C ARG A 42 -24.46 13.37 -29.29
N LYS A 43 -25.68 13.74 -29.69
CA LYS A 43 -26.11 15.10 -30.04
C LYS A 43 -26.07 16.04 -28.84
N GLY A 44 -25.62 17.27 -29.07
CA GLY A 44 -25.26 18.23 -28.03
C GLY A 44 -26.40 18.96 -27.32
N LYS A 45 -26.09 19.46 -26.13
CA LYS A 45 -26.78 20.59 -25.49
C LYS A 45 -25.75 21.57 -24.93
N ARG A 46 -25.78 22.82 -25.40
CA ARG A 46 -24.90 23.93 -24.96
C ARG A 46 -25.23 24.29 -23.50
N LYS A 47 -24.27 24.13 -22.57
CA LYS A 47 -24.33 24.69 -21.20
C LYS A 47 -23.39 25.89 -21.05
N LYS A 48 -23.89 26.95 -20.39
CA LYS A 48 -23.25 28.26 -20.15
C LYS A 48 -21.80 28.13 -19.61
N LYS A 49 -20.86 28.87 -20.22
CA LYS A 49 -19.45 28.97 -19.80
C LYS A 49 -19.33 29.64 -18.42
N LYS A 50 -19.06 28.87 -17.36
CA LYS A 50 -18.43 29.40 -16.13
C LYS A 50 -17.00 29.85 -16.48
N ARG A 51 -16.62 31.08 -16.10
CA ARG A 51 -15.26 31.63 -16.26
C ARG A 51 -14.26 30.69 -15.58
N ARG A 52 -13.52 29.90 -16.36
CA ARG A 52 -12.42 29.06 -15.87
C ARG A 52 -11.31 29.97 -15.34
N ARG A 53 -10.99 29.86 -14.05
CA ARG A 53 -9.75 30.43 -13.48
C ARG A 53 -8.58 29.97 -14.35
N ARG A 54 -7.79 30.90 -14.90
CA ARG A 54 -6.56 30.60 -15.66
C ARG A 54 -5.63 29.84 -14.71
N ARG A 55 -5.28 28.59 -15.05
CA ARG A 55 -4.29 27.81 -14.31
C ARG A 55 -2.93 28.50 -14.42
N LYS A 56 -2.22 28.62 -13.29
CA LYS A 56 -0.83 29.12 -13.24
C LYS A 56 0.04 28.26 -14.16
N ARG A 57 0.95 28.89 -14.91
CA ARG A 57 1.92 28.14 -15.72
C ARG A 57 2.83 27.34 -14.77
N PRO A 58 3.15 26.08 -15.09
CA PRO A 58 4.03 25.27 -14.25
C PRO A 58 5.43 25.87 -14.20
N THR A 59 6.12 25.69 -13.08
CA THR A 59 7.51 26.09 -12.92
C THR A 59 8.44 25.16 -13.70
N GLU A 60 9.67 25.60 -13.95
CA GLU A 60 10.69 24.76 -14.62
C GLU A 60 10.97 23.48 -13.82
N GLN A 61 11.03 23.60 -12.49
CA GLN A 61 11.17 22.46 -11.58
C GLN A 61 10.00 21.46 -11.72
N GLU A 62 8.76 21.93 -11.80
CA GLU A 62 7.59 21.06 -12.01
C GLU A 62 7.63 20.36 -13.38
N VAL A 63 8.13 21.04 -14.42
CA VAL A 63 8.29 20.45 -15.75
C VAL A 63 9.38 19.36 -15.72
N ALA A 64 10.53 19.63 -15.10
CA ALA A 64 11.61 18.66 -14.94
C ALA A 64 11.18 17.45 -14.10
N ALA A 65 10.52 17.69 -12.97
CA ALA A 65 9.96 16.65 -12.11
C ALA A 65 8.98 15.76 -12.89
N ARG A 66 8.09 16.36 -13.68
CA ARG A 66 7.14 15.61 -14.50
C ARG A 66 7.81 14.72 -15.53
N ARG A 67 8.86 15.20 -16.20
CA ARG A 67 9.64 14.37 -17.14
C ARG A 67 10.30 13.20 -16.40
N SER A 68 10.89 13.45 -15.24
CA SER A 68 11.52 12.41 -14.41
C SER A 68 10.52 11.33 -13.96
N VAL A 69 9.38 11.76 -13.40
CA VAL A 69 8.32 10.87 -12.91
C VAL A 69 7.69 10.10 -14.07
N LEU A 70 7.44 10.71 -15.23
CA LEU A 70 6.90 10.01 -16.40
C LEU A 70 7.84 8.92 -16.93
N ARG A 71 9.14 9.21 -17.04
CA ARG A 71 10.14 8.22 -17.45
C ARG A 71 10.20 7.04 -16.50
N TRP A 72 10.08 7.32 -15.20
CA TRP A 72 9.98 6.27 -14.20
C TRP A 72 8.66 5.50 -14.34
N ALA A 73 7.51 6.17 -14.35
CA ALA A 73 6.20 5.53 -14.42
C ALA A 73 6.01 4.64 -15.67
N CYS A 74 6.55 5.05 -16.82
CA CYS A 74 6.41 4.36 -18.10
C CYS A 74 7.77 4.11 -18.76
N PRO A 75 8.56 3.12 -18.30
CA PRO A 75 9.83 2.78 -18.90
C PRO A 75 9.61 2.19 -20.30
N GLY A 76 10.42 2.59 -21.28
CA GLY A 76 10.33 2.11 -22.69
C GLY A 76 9.57 3.02 -23.65
N ARG A 77 8.84 4.04 -23.17
CA ARG A 77 8.41 5.17 -24.03
C ARG A 77 9.53 6.21 -24.05
N GLU A 78 10.56 5.97 -24.85
CA GLU A 78 11.42 7.08 -25.26
C GLU A 78 10.57 8.14 -25.98
N ALA A 79 10.94 9.40 -25.76
CA ALA A 79 10.17 10.56 -26.15
C ALA A 79 9.69 10.48 -27.61
N VAL A 80 8.38 10.29 -27.82
CA VAL A 80 7.76 10.79 -29.06
C VAL A 80 8.07 12.27 -29.06
N GLY A 81 8.91 12.68 -30.02
CA GLY A 81 9.52 14.00 -30.06
C GLY A 81 8.49 15.11 -29.92
N ASP A 82 8.93 16.24 -29.40
CA ASP A 82 8.18 17.51 -29.32
C ASP A 82 7.96 18.11 -30.74
N HIS A 83 7.49 17.31 -31.71
CA HIS A 83 7.02 17.78 -33.01
C HIS A 83 5.49 17.87 -32.99
N GLU A 84 5.01 19.10 -32.82
CA GLU A 84 3.61 19.46 -32.97
C GLU A 84 3.13 19.31 -34.42
N ALA A 85 1.94 18.72 -34.61
CA ALA A 85 0.96 19.19 -35.60
C ALA A 85 -0.42 18.53 -35.37
N GLY A 86 -1.38 19.35 -34.92
CA GLY A 86 -2.80 19.25 -35.27
C GLY A 86 -3.62 18.07 -34.74
N ASP A 87 -4.22 18.21 -33.55
CA ASP A 87 -5.65 17.87 -33.37
C ASP A 87 -6.25 18.49 -32.08
N VAL A 88 -7.53 18.77 -32.13
CA VAL A 88 -8.33 19.62 -31.25
C VAL A 88 -8.39 19.09 -29.80
N GLY A 89 -7.81 19.85 -28.84
CA GLY A 89 -8.33 19.92 -27.47
C GLY A 89 -7.93 18.83 -26.45
N ARG A 90 -6.98 17.94 -26.73
CA ARG A 90 -6.52 16.95 -25.72
C ARG A 90 -5.56 17.59 -24.69
N ARG A 91 -5.95 17.50 -23.41
CA ARG A 91 -5.16 17.93 -22.24
C ARG A 91 -3.80 17.23 -22.23
N ARG A 92 -2.71 17.95 -21.94
CA ARG A 92 -1.38 17.35 -21.69
C ARG A 92 -1.50 16.17 -20.70
N PRO A 93 -0.88 15.00 -20.96
CA PRO A 93 -1.13 13.77 -20.20
C PRO A 93 -0.76 13.94 -18.72
N ARG A 94 -1.76 14.03 -17.83
CA ARG A 94 -1.50 14.12 -16.39
C ARG A 94 -0.80 12.84 -15.93
N VAL A 95 0.20 12.97 -15.06
CA VAL A 95 0.69 11.82 -14.30
C VAL A 95 -0.30 11.66 -13.15
N ALA A 96 -1.25 10.76 -13.30
CA ALA A 96 -2.09 10.34 -12.20
C ALA A 96 -1.35 9.18 -11.51
N VAL A 97 -1.12 9.33 -10.21
CA VAL A 97 -0.47 8.33 -9.36
C VAL A 97 -1.49 7.99 -8.28
N GLU A 98 -1.78 6.70 -8.16
CA GLU A 98 -2.62 6.14 -7.12
C GLU A 98 -1.71 5.37 -6.16
N LEU A 99 -1.71 5.74 -4.89
CA LEU A 99 -0.87 5.12 -3.86
C LEU A 99 -1.67 4.37 -2.79
N HIS A 100 -3.01 4.36 -2.89
CA HIS A 100 -3.87 3.69 -1.92
C HIS A 100 -5.16 3.19 -2.59
N ALA A 101 -5.26 1.89 -2.80
CA ALA A 101 -6.43 1.23 -3.37
C ALA A 101 -6.51 -0.26 -2.98
N HIS A 102 -7.74 -0.77 -2.93
CA HIS A 102 -8.10 -2.10 -2.44
C HIS A 102 -8.74 -2.94 -3.56
N SER A 103 -8.58 -4.25 -3.45
CA SER A 103 -9.15 -5.26 -4.31
C SER A 103 -9.98 -6.27 -3.51
N ALA A 104 -10.57 -7.24 -4.21
CA ALA A 104 -11.30 -8.36 -3.64
C ALA A 104 -10.47 -9.29 -2.73
N PHE A 105 -9.16 -9.07 -2.63
CA PHE A 105 -8.30 -9.80 -1.68
C PHE A 105 -8.37 -9.26 -0.25
N SER A 106 -8.89 -8.05 -0.03
CA SER A 106 -9.35 -7.59 1.29
C SER A 106 -10.85 -7.34 1.31
N ASP A 107 -11.25 -6.13 0.96
CA ASP A 107 -12.59 -5.57 1.13
C ASP A 107 -12.97 -4.61 -0.02
N GLY A 108 -12.13 -4.57 -1.06
CA GLY A 108 -12.51 -4.05 -2.36
C GLY A 108 -13.45 -5.01 -3.09
N SER A 109 -14.11 -4.50 -4.11
CA SER A 109 -15.10 -5.22 -4.93
C SER A 109 -14.54 -5.74 -6.25
N LEU A 110 -13.48 -5.09 -6.76
CA LEU A 110 -12.84 -5.43 -8.02
C LEU A 110 -11.74 -6.46 -7.82
N SER A 111 -11.56 -7.37 -8.77
CA SER A 111 -10.34 -8.17 -8.85
C SER A 111 -9.12 -7.25 -9.04
N PRO A 112 -7.90 -7.68 -8.66
CA PRO A 112 -6.69 -6.94 -9.01
C PRO A 112 -6.59 -6.61 -10.50
N ALA A 113 -6.97 -7.53 -11.40
CA ALA A 113 -6.98 -7.26 -12.84
C ALA A 113 -7.97 -6.15 -13.26
N ASP A 114 -9.21 -6.20 -12.75
CA ASP A 114 -10.24 -5.19 -13.05
C ASP A 114 -9.87 -3.82 -12.46
N LEU A 115 -9.25 -3.79 -11.27
CA LEU A 115 -8.73 -2.56 -10.66
C LEU A 115 -7.64 -1.92 -11.52
N VAL A 116 -6.69 -2.72 -12.02
CA VAL A 116 -5.63 -2.24 -12.93
C VAL A 116 -6.22 -1.67 -14.21
N GLU A 117 -7.19 -2.36 -14.81
CA GLU A 117 -7.88 -1.87 -16.01
C GLU A 117 -8.63 -0.56 -15.72
N ARG A 118 -9.36 -0.49 -14.59
CA ARG A 118 -10.09 0.72 -14.18
C ARG A 118 -9.15 1.90 -13.97
N ALA A 119 -8.04 1.69 -13.27
CA ALA A 119 -7.01 2.71 -13.07
C ALA A 119 -6.43 3.19 -14.41
N HIS A 120 -6.15 2.27 -15.33
CA HIS A 120 -5.68 2.62 -16.67
C HIS A 120 -6.69 3.48 -17.44
N ARG A 121 -7.99 3.11 -17.44
CA ARG A 121 -9.08 3.89 -18.07
C ARG A 121 -9.18 5.31 -17.48
N ASN A 122 -8.88 5.46 -16.19
CA ASN A 122 -8.84 6.76 -15.51
C ASN A 122 -7.55 7.56 -15.77
N GLY A 123 -6.60 6.98 -16.52
CA GLY A 123 -5.35 7.62 -16.90
C GLY A 123 -4.23 7.51 -15.85
N VAL A 124 -4.41 6.66 -14.84
CA VAL A 124 -3.39 6.34 -13.83
C VAL A 124 -2.17 5.71 -14.53
N LYS A 125 -0.99 6.17 -14.15
CA LYS A 125 0.31 5.69 -14.66
C LYS A 125 1.07 4.84 -13.65
N VAL A 126 0.72 5.00 -12.38
CA VAL A 126 1.34 4.27 -11.27
C VAL A 126 0.23 3.95 -10.28
N LEU A 127 0.08 2.67 -9.93
CA LEU A 127 -0.92 2.16 -9.00
C LEU A 127 -0.23 1.34 -7.91
N ALA A 128 -0.37 1.72 -6.65
CA ALA A 128 -0.09 0.83 -5.54
C ALA A 128 -1.35 0.03 -5.18
N LEU A 129 -1.22 -1.31 -5.12
CA LEU A 129 -2.27 -2.17 -4.56
C LEU A 129 -1.93 -2.40 -3.09
N THR A 130 -2.83 -2.02 -2.18
CA THR A 130 -2.58 -1.93 -0.74
C THR A 130 -3.70 -2.61 0.04
N ASP A 131 -4.05 -3.84 -0.34
CA ASP A 131 -5.07 -4.63 0.37
C ASP A 131 -4.76 -4.72 1.88
N HIS A 132 -5.81 -4.78 2.71
CA HIS A 132 -5.65 -4.89 4.16
C HIS A 132 -4.96 -6.21 4.55
N ASP A 133 -3.85 -6.10 5.28
CA ASP A 133 -3.10 -7.18 5.91
C ASP A 133 -2.64 -8.29 4.95
N THR A 134 -2.67 -8.06 3.63
CA THR A 134 -2.32 -9.05 2.61
C THR A 134 -1.68 -8.43 1.39
N MET A 135 -0.77 -9.17 0.75
CA MET A 135 -0.21 -8.86 -0.58
C MET A 135 -0.63 -9.88 -1.63
N ALA A 136 -1.63 -10.73 -1.33
CA ALA A 136 -1.99 -11.87 -2.17
C ALA A 136 -2.48 -11.47 -3.57
N GLY A 137 -3.06 -10.28 -3.73
CA GLY A 137 -3.48 -9.74 -5.03
C GLY A 137 -2.36 -9.13 -5.87
N VAL A 138 -1.18 -8.84 -5.28
CA VAL A 138 -0.09 -8.15 -5.97
C VAL A 138 0.44 -8.92 -7.20
N PRO A 139 0.67 -10.25 -7.17
CA PRO A 139 1.11 -10.98 -8.36
C PRO A 139 0.12 -10.86 -9.53
N GLU A 140 -1.19 -10.92 -9.25
CA GLU A 140 -2.22 -10.76 -10.27
C GLU A 140 -2.23 -9.34 -10.85
N ALA A 141 -2.13 -8.31 -10.00
CA ALA A 141 -2.04 -6.91 -10.44
C ALA A 141 -0.82 -6.68 -11.35
N VAL A 142 0.34 -7.23 -10.98
CA VAL A 142 1.58 -7.12 -11.78
C VAL A 142 1.43 -7.83 -13.13
N GLU A 143 0.77 -8.99 -13.16
CA GLU A 143 0.51 -9.70 -14.42
C GLU A 143 -0.45 -8.92 -15.32
N ALA A 144 -1.57 -8.44 -14.77
CA ALA A 144 -2.55 -7.63 -15.49
C ALA A 144 -1.95 -6.34 -16.04
N ALA A 145 -1.04 -5.71 -15.29
CA ALA A 145 -0.36 -4.50 -15.71
C ALA A 145 0.50 -4.68 -16.95
N LYS A 146 0.91 -5.90 -17.31
CA LYS A 146 1.61 -6.14 -18.60
C LYS A 146 0.76 -5.76 -19.80
N GLN A 147 -0.57 -5.70 -19.68
CA GLN A 147 -1.45 -5.32 -20.79
C GLN A 147 -1.61 -3.80 -20.95
N TYR A 148 -1.14 -3.01 -19.98
CA TYR A 148 -1.40 -1.58 -19.92
C TYR A 148 -0.13 -0.77 -19.63
N PRO A 149 -0.02 0.49 -20.09
CA PRO A 149 1.09 1.37 -19.71
C PRO A 149 0.89 1.94 -18.30
N ILE A 150 0.84 1.05 -17.31
CA ILE A 150 0.69 1.34 -15.88
C ILE A 150 1.75 0.56 -15.10
N ARG A 151 2.41 1.23 -14.16
CA ARG A 151 3.35 0.60 -13.23
C ARG A 151 2.60 0.23 -11.96
N ILE A 152 2.77 -1.01 -11.51
CA ILE A 152 2.31 -1.42 -10.17
C ILE A 152 3.38 -1.04 -9.14
N ILE A 153 2.98 -0.75 -7.91
CA ILE A 153 3.84 -0.72 -6.72
C ILE A 153 3.26 -1.77 -5.77
N PRO A 154 3.97 -2.88 -5.47
CA PRO A 154 3.60 -3.80 -4.41
C PRO A 154 3.39 -3.04 -3.11
N GLY A 155 2.20 -3.13 -2.55
CA GLY A 155 1.90 -2.53 -1.27
C GLY A 155 1.03 -3.42 -0.40
N VAL A 156 0.83 -2.99 0.83
CA VAL A 156 -0.09 -3.58 1.80
C VAL A 156 -0.49 -2.49 2.77
N GLU A 157 -1.75 -2.47 3.17
CA GLU A 157 -2.19 -1.64 4.28
C GLU A 157 -2.23 -2.52 5.53
N ILE A 158 -1.30 -2.31 6.47
CA ILE A 158 -1.20 -3.12 7.68
C ILE A 158 -1.99 -2.44 8.79
N SER A 159 -3.02 -3.11 9.28
CA SER A 159 -3.80 -2.61 10.40
C SER A 159 -2.97 -2.65 11.68
N ALA A 160 -2.97 -1.53 12.39
CA ALA A 160 -2.13 -1.31 13.55
C ALA A 160 -2.90 -0.64 14.69
N VAL A 161 -2.40 -0.84 15.91
CA VAL A 161 -2.95 -0.18 17.10
C VAL A 161 -1.91 0.72 17.74
N HIS A 162 -2.35 1.95 18.06
CA HIS A 162 -1.59 2.87 18.88
C HIS A 162 -2.19 2.92 20.28
N SER A 163 -1.69 2.06 21.17
CA SER A 163 -2.06 2.09 22.59
C SER A 163 -0.80 2.24 23.45
N PRO A 164 -0.71 3.26 24.31
CA PRO A 164 0.15 3.22 25.47
C PRO A 164 -0.19 1.96 26.29
N ARG A 165 0.80 1.34 26.94
CA ARG A 165 0.62 0.06 27.67
C ARG A 165 -0.57 0.06 28.66
N ASP A 166 -1.03 1.24 29.09
CA ASP A 166 -2.14 1.48 30.02
C ASP A 166 -3.55 1.32 29.40
N GLY A 167 -3.70 1.28 28.07
CA GLY A 167 -5.00 1.16 27.39
C GLY A 167 -5.56 -0.26 27.28
N ARG A 168 -4.75 -1.30 27.54
CA ARG A 168 -5.17 -2.70 27.32
C ARG A 168 -6.38 -3.14 28.15
N TYR A 169 -6.49 -2.67 29.39
CA TYR A 169 -7.66 -2.92 30.22
C TYR A 169 -8.91 -2.20 29.71
N ALA A 170 -8.76 -0.98 29.18
CA ALA A 170 -9.86 -0.23 28.58
C ALA A 170 -10.35 -0.91 27.29
N ARG A 171 -9.43 -1.36 26.43
CA ARG A 171 -9.72 -2.15 25.23
C ARG A 171 -10.46 -3.45 25.55
N ALA A 172 -9.98 -4.22 26.53
CA ALA A 172 -10.64 -5.45 26.93
C ALA A 172 -12.10 -5.20 27.36
N LYS A 173 -12.35 -4.11 28.12
CA LYS A 173 -13.72 -3.70 28.48
C LYS A 173 -14.57 -3.34 27.26
N GLN A 174 -14.02 -2.60 26.29
CA GLN A 174 -14.75 -2.25 25.06
C GLN A 174 -15.06 -3.48 24.19
N MET A 175 -14.10 -4.40 24.05
CA MET A 175 -14.32 -5.66 23.34
C MET A 175 -15.43 -6.49 23.99
N LEU A 176 -15.43 -6.58 25.32
CA LEU A 176 -16.50 -7.26 26.06
C LEU A 176 -17.85 -6.57 25.91
N GLN A 177 -17.87 -5.24 25.82
CA GLN A 177 -19.10 -4.49 25.55
C GLN A 177 -19.64 -4.79 24.15
N LYS A 178 -18.80 -4.77 23.11
CA LYS A 178 -19.19 -5.15 21.74
C LYS A 178 -19.72 -6.59 21.68
N LEU A 179 -19.06 -7.52 22.36
CA LEU A 179 -19.51 -8.91 22.43
C LEU A 179 -20.84 -9.06 23.16
N LYS A 180 -21.08 -8.28 24.22
CA LYS A 180 -22.37 -8.21 24.90
C LYS A 180 -23.47 -7.73 23.96
N ASP A 181 -23.21 -6.70 23.15
CA ASP A 181 -24.17 -6.16 22.18
C ASP A 181 -24.49 -7.17 21.05
N LEU A 182 -23.56 -8.09 20.76
CA LEU A 182 -23.72 -9.22 19.85
C LEU A 182 -24.35 -10.47 20.49
N GLY A 183 -24.83 -10.38 21.74
CA GLY A 183 -25.45 -11.50 22.45
C GLY A 183 -24.48 -12.51 23.05
N MET A 184 -23.18 -12.17 23.15
CA MET A 184 -22.12 -12.99 23.74
C MET A 184 -21.54 -12.33 25.01
N PRO A 185 -22.32 -12.17 26.08
CA PRO A 185 -21.82 -11.52 27.31
C PRO A 185 -20.73 -12.37 27.98
N MET A 186 -19.65 -11.71 28.40
CA MET A 186 -18.56 -12.31 29.17
C MET A 186 -18.08 -11.34 30.25
N LYS A 187 -17.52 -11.88 31.33
CA LYS A 187 -16.99 -11.07 32.45
C LYS A 187 -15.52 -10.76 32.24
N LEU A 188 -15.12 -9.55 32.61
CA LEU A 188 -13.72 -9.13 32.57
C LEU A 188 -12.85 -10.01 33.48
N GLU A 189 -13.39 -10.47 34.61
CA GLU A 189 -12.66 -11.37 35.52
C GLU A 189 -12.22 -12.65 34.83
N ASP A 190 -13.04 -13.24 33.97
CA ASP A 190 -12.74 -14.52 33.31
C ASP A 190 -11.65 -14.33 32.24
N VAL A 191 -11.66 -13.20 31.53
CA VAL A 191 -10.57 -12.83 30.63
C VAL A 191 -9.27 -12.54 31.38
N CYS A 192 -9.33 -11.89 32.54
CA CYS A 192 -8.17 -11.61 33.39
C CYS A 192 -7.56 -12.89 33.97
N LYS A 193 -8.37 -13.88 34.35
CA LYS A 193 -7.88 -15.19 34.82
C LYS A 193 -7.03 -15.88 33.74
N ILE A 194 -7.47 -15.80 32.48
CA ILE A 194 -6.74 -16.37 31.33
C ILE A 194 -5.44 -15.59 31.07
N ALA A 195 -5.45 -14.27 31.25
CA ALA A 195 -4.27 -13.42 31.06
C ALA A 195 -3.15 -13.67 32.10
N GLY A 196 -3.53 -14.05 33.33
CA GLY A 196 -2.62 -14.23 34.46
C GLY A 196 -2.46 -12.97 35.33
N ASN A 197 -2.05 -13.16 36.58
CA ASN A 197 -1.98 -12.08 37.58
C ASN A 197 -1.02 -10.96 37.15
N GLY A 198 -1.52 -9.72 37.12
CA GLY A 198 -0.76 -8.53 36.74
C GLY A 198 -0.57 -8.35 35.23
N VAL A 199 -1.14 -9.23 34.40
CA VAL A 199 -1.07 -9.13 32.93
C VAL A 199 -2.36 -8.51 32.40
N ALA A 200 -2.23 -7.39 31.68
CA ALA A 200 -3.37 -6.74 31.05
C ALA A 200 -3.97 -7.64 29.95
N PRO A 201 -5.29 -7.92 29.97
CA PRO A 201 -5.92 -8.80 29.00
C PRO A 201 -5.90 -8.21 27.59
N GLY A 202 -5.59 -9.04 26.59
CA GLY A 202 -5.59 -8.68 25.17
C GLY A 202 -6.55 -9.55 24.36
N ARG A 203 -6.63 -9.34 23.04
CA ARG A 203 -7.54 -10.06 22.13
C ARG A 203 -7.42 -11.58 22.23
N LEU A 204 -6.22 -12.11 22.45
CA LEU A 204 -6.00 -13.55 22.67
C LEU A 204 -6.68 -14.10 23.91
N HIS A 205 -6.64 -13.36 25.02
CA HIS A 205 -7.32 -13.77 26.24
C HIS A 205 -8.84 -13.69 26.07
N VAL A 206 -9.33 -12.70 25.31
CA VAL A 206 -10.76 -12.58 24.96
C VAL A 206 -11.19 -13.72 24.04
N ALA A 207 -10.43 -14.01 22.99
CA ALA A 207 -10.69 -15.10 22.05
C ALA A 207 -10.68 -16.46 22.75
N ARG A 208 -9.75 -16.67 23.69
CA ARG A 208 -9.74 -17.88 24.51
C ARG A 208 -10.94 -17.95 25.44
N ALA A 209 -11.34 -16.82 26.05
CA ALA A 209 -12.56 -16.76 26.84
C ALA A 209 -13.81 -17.09 26.01
N MET A 210 -13.86 -16.69 24.73
CA MET A 210 -14.97 -17.04 23.82
C MET A 210 -15.03 -18.53 23.53
N VAL A 211 -13.87 -19.18 23.37
CA VAL A 211 -13.79 -20.64 23.22
C VAL A 211 -14.22 -21.34 24.51
N ASP A 212 -13.68 -20.91 25.65
CA ASP A 212 -14.00 -21.51 26.96
C ASP A 212 -15.48 -21.30 27.34
N ALA A 213 -16.09 -20.21 26.89
CA ALA A 213 -17.53 -19.92 27.05
C ALA A 213 -18.43 -20.61 26.01
N GLY A 214 -17.85 -21.32 25.03
CA GLY A 214 -18.60 -22.06 24.00
C GLY A 214 -19.22 -21.21 22.90
N TYR A 215 -18.83 -19.93 22.77
CA TYR A 215 -19.34 -19.06 21.71
C TYR A 215 -18.70 -19.32 20.34
N VAL A 216 -17.52 -19.93 20.32
CA VAL A 216 -16.76 -20.29 19.12
C VAL A 216 -16.04 -21.62 19.34
N GLU A 217 -16.00 -22.47 18.32
CA GLU A 217 -15.48 -23.84 18.39
C GLU A 217 -13.96 -23.90 18.59
N ASN A 218 -13.24 -22.89 18.10
CA ASN A 218 -11.79 -22.85 18.18
C ASN A 218 -11.26 -21.41 18.06
N LEU A 219 -10.00 -21.23 18.48
CA LEU A 219 -9.31 -19.93 18.40
C LEU A 219 -9.31 -19.35 16.99
N ARG A 220 -9.27 -20.16 15.93
CA ARG A 220 -9.27 -19.69 14.55
C ARG A 220 -10.59 -19.00 14.19
N GLN A 221 -11.72 -19.49 14.71
CA GLN A 221 -13.03 -18.85 14.56
C GLN A 221 -13.14 -17.57 15.41
N ALA A 222 -12.52 -17.55 16.59
CA ALA A 222 -12.41 -16.36 17.44
C ALA A 222 -11.51 -15.25 16.85
N PHE A 223 -10.53 -15.67 16.04
CA PHE A 223 -9.57 -14.83 15.34
C PHE A 223 -9.78 -14.90 13.83
N SER A 224 -10.89 -14.38 13.33
CA SER A 224 -10.97 -14.10 11.90
C SER A 224 -9.97 -13.00 11.47
N ARG A 225 -9.43 -12.22 12.41
CA ARG A 225 -8.30 -11.29 12.23
C ARG A 225 -7.42 -11.33 13.49
N GLY A 226 -6.11 -11.44 13.36
CA GLY A 226 -5.16 -11.57 14.48
C GLY A 226 -5.18 -10.35 15.43
N SER A 227 -4.38 -10.36 16.51
CA SER A 227 -4.16 -9.11 17.26
C SER A 227 -3.42 -8.11 16.35
N GLU A 228 -3.96 -6.92 16.12
CA GLU A 228 -3.22 -5.90 15.38
C GLU A 228 -1.87 -5.64 16.09
N PRO A 229 -0.76 -5.62 15.35
CA PRO A 229 0.54 -5.22 15.89
C PRO A 229 0.54 -3.76 16.33
N ASN A 230 1.49 -3.40 17.20
CA ASN A 230 1.74 -2.00 17.53
C ASN A 230 2.25 -1.25 16.29
N GLY A 231 1.73 -0.04 16.02
CA GLY A 231 2.14 0.76 14.85
C GLY A 231 3.65 0.99 14.74
N LYS A 232 4.37 1.17 15.85
CA LYS A 232 5.84 1.27 15.84
C LYS A 232 6.51 0.00 15.32
N SER A 233 6.00 -1.17 15.73
CA SER A 233 6.51 -2.47 15.28
C SER A 233 6.23 -2.71 13.80
N VAL A 234 5.07 -2.23 13.31
CA VAL A 234 4.74 -2.25 11.87
C VAL A 234 5.71 -1.39 11.09
N VAL A 235 5.89 -0.13 11.47
CA VAL A 235 6.85 0.78 10.82
C VAL A 235 8.25 0.16 10.77
N GLN A 236 8.73 -0.38 11.90
CA GLN A 236 10.03 -1.05 11.96
C GLN A 236 10.11 -2.30 11.08
N LEU A 237 9.03 -3.07 10.95
CA LEU A 237 8.97 -4.21 10.05
C LEU A 237 9.10 -3.77 8.59
N VAL A 238 8.37 -2.72 8.20
CA VAL A 238 8.42 -2.15 6.86
C VAL A 238 9.82 -1.63 6.53
N CYS A 239 10.41 -0.85 7.42
CA CYS A 239 11.77 -0.33 7.23
C CYS A 239 12.79 -1.46 7.09
N ARG A 240 12.71 -2.52 7.90
CA ARG A 240 13.63 -3.67 7.84
C ARG A 240 13.47 -4.52 6.58
N THR A 241 12.31 -4.48 5.94
CA THR A 241 12.05 -5.24 4.70
C THR A 241 12.31 -4.42 3.44
N GLY A 242 12.78 -3.18 3.59
CA GLY A 242 13.06 -2.31 2.44
C GLY A 242 11.81 -1.66 1.85
N GLY A 243 10.74 -1.52 2.62
CA GLY A 243 9.55 -0.78 2.22
C GLY A 243 9.58 0.68 2.67
N VAL A 244 8.74 1.50 2.04
CA VAL A 244 8.44 2.87 2.49
C VAL A 244 7.19 2.83 3.37
N ALA A 245 7.35 3.20 4.65
CA ALA A 245 6.26 3.25 5.63
C ALA A 245 5.52 4.60 5.60
N VAL A 246 4.20 4.55 5.36
CA VAL A 246 3.32 5.72 5.24
C VAL A 246 2.13 5.56 6.17
N LEU A 247 1.80 6.58 6.97
CA LEU A 247 0.58 6.58 7.77
C LEU A 247 -0.61 6.92 6.87
N ALA A 248 -1.55 5.98 6.74
CA ALA A 248 -2.74 6.11 5.94
C ALA A 248 -3.79 6.98 6.64
N HIS A 249 -4.57 7.71 5.83
CA HIS A 249 -5.74 8.50 6.22
C HIS A 249 -5.73 9.07 7.65
N PRO A 250 -4.67 9.79 8.08
CA PRO A 250 -4.44 10.15 9.49
C PRO A 250 -5.48 11.09 10.10
N TRP A 251 -6.39 11.62 9.29
CA TRP A 251 -7.57 12.37 9.73
C TRP A 251 -8.63 11.51 10.42
N ALA A 252 -8.59 10.18 10.27
CA ALA A 252 -9.45 9.25 11.00
C ALA A 252 -9.05 9.16 12.49
N LEU A 253 -7.81 9.56 12.82
CA LEU A 253 -7.27 9.57 14.17
C LEU A 253 -7.78 10.77 14.96
N LYS A 254 -8.07 10.57 16.24
CA LYS A 254 -8.38 11.63 17.19
C LYS A 254 -7.14 12.42 17.60
N ASN A 255 -6.00 11.75 17.76
CA ASN A 255 -4.74 12.42 18.12
C ASN A 255 -3.59 12.16 17.13
N PRO A 256 -3.72 12.59 15.86
CA PRO A 256 -2.71 12.34 14.83
C PRO A 256 -1.34 12.93 15.17
N ALA A 257 -1.28 14.02 15.93
CA ALA A 257 0.00 14.66 16.28
C ALA A 257 0.89 13.79 17.18
N ALA A 258 0.31 13.16 18.20
CA ALA A 258 1.05 12.27 19.10
C ALA A 258 1.51 11.00 18.38
N VAL A 259 0.61 10.42 17.57
CA VAL A 259 0.86 9.24 16.75
C VAL A 259 2.01 9.47 15.79
N VAL A 260 1.93 10.54 14.98
CA VAL A 260 2.95 10.87 13.98
C VAL A 260 4.32 11.06 14.63
N LYS A 261 4.39 11.73 15.78
CA LYS A 261 5.63 11.88 16.55
C LYS A 261 6.23 10.52 16.92
N ASP A 262 5.38 9.63 17.42
CA ASP A 262 5.77 8.30 17.90
C ASP A 262 6.19 7.36 16.76
N LEU A 263 5.47 7.38 15.64
CA LEU A 263 5.80 6.61 14.45
C LEU A 263 7.02 7.18 13.73
N LYS A 264 7.22 8.51 13.72
CA LYS A 264 8.44 9.13 13.20
C LYS A 264 9.68 8.62 13.94
N ALA A 265 9.62 8.52 15.26
CA ALA A 265 10.70 7.95 16.06
C ALA A 265 10.97 6.47 15.75
N ALA A 266 9.98 5.74 15.21
CA ALA A 266 10.12 4.36 14.77
C ALA A 266 10.62 4.20 13.33
N GLY A 267 10.72 5.29 12.56
CA GLY A 267 11.20 5.29 11.16
C GLY A 267 10.14 5.61 10.10
N LEU A 268 9.02 6.25 10.46
CA LEU A 268 7.99 6.63 9.50
C LEU A 268 8.55 7.58 8.41
N HIS A 269 8.24 7.29 7.15
CA HIS A 269 8.74 8.03 5.99
C HIS A 269 7.75 9.09 5.50
N GLY A 270 6.46 8.79 5.55
CA GLY A 270 5.42 9.67 5.02
C GLY A 270 4.09 9.58 5.75
N ILE A 271 3.19 10.48 5.40
CA ILE A 271 1.79 10.46 5.82
C ILE A 271 0.91 10.82 4.62
N GLU A 272 -0.33 10.34 4.62
CA GLU A 272 -1.33 10.82 3.68
C GLU A 272 -1.82 12.22 4.05
N VAL A 273 -1.76 13.10 3.08
CA VAL A 273 -2.19 14.50 3.18
C VAL A 273 -3.14 14.85 2.05
N TYR A 274 -2.94 14.30 0.85
CA TYR A 274 -3.76 14.57 -0.31
C TYR A 274 -4.97 13.64 -0.32
N ARG A 275 -6.17 14.24 -0.30
CA ARG A 275 -7.44 13.53 -0.24
C ARG A 275 -8.19 13.59 -1.57
N SER A 276 -9.07 12.63 -1.76
CA SER A 276 -9.98 12.54 -2.91
C SER A 276 -11.00 13.69 -2.97
N ASP A 277 -11.36 14.29 -1.84
CA ASP A 277 -12.20 15.51 -1.76
C ASP A 277 -11.47 16.78 -2.24
N GLY A 278 -10.22 16.67 -2.67
CA GLY A 278 -9.38 17.76 -3.16
C GLY A 278 -8.84 18.66 -2.04
N LYS A 279 -9.08 18.31 -0.77
CA LYS A 279 -8.50 19.01 0.38
C LYS A 279 -7.13 18.43 0.70
N VAL A 280 -6.28 19.32 1.19
CA VAL A 280 -5.01 18.95 1.83
C VAL A 280 -5.33 18.86 3.32
N SER A 281 -5.00 17.73 3.94
CA SER A 281 -5.18 17.54 5.38
C SER A 281 -4.51 18.66 6.16
N GLY A 282 -5.13 19.09 7.27
CA GLY A 282 -4.52 20.03 8.23
C GLY A 282 -3.19 19.53 8.82
N LEU A 283 -2.84 18.27 8.55
CA LEU A 283 -1.59 17.62 8.93
C LEU A 283 -0.43 17.92 7.96
N SER A 284 -0.63 18.71 6.90
CA SER A 284 0.45 19.15 6.00
C SER A 284 1.61 19.80 6.76
N ASP A 285 1.32 20.72 7.68
CA ASP A 285 2.35 21.45 8.43
C ASP A 285 3.07 20.54 9.43
N LEU A 286 2.34 19.54 9.95
CA LEU A 286 2.90 18.49 10.80
C LEU A 286 3.89 17.63 10.00
N ALA A 287 3.55 17.27 8.75
CA ALA A 287 4.44 16.55 7.86
C ALA A 287 5.72 17.36 7.58
N ASP A 288 5.62 18.67 7.33
CA ASP A 288 6.78 19.54 7.15
C ASP A 288 7.66 19.59 8.41
N THR A 289 7.04 19.73 9.58
CA THR A 289 7.73 19.79 10.87
C THR A 289 8.59 18.54 11.13
N TYR A 290 8.09 17.37 10.76
CA TYR A 290 8.79 16.09 10.94
C TYR A 290 9.55 15.62 9.69
N ASN A 291 9.64 16.44 8.65
CA ASN A 291 10.22 16.11 7.35
C ASN A 291 9.71 14.76 6.82
N LEU A 292 8.40 14.64 6.72
CA LEU A 292 7.67 13.47 6.23
C LEU A 292 7.20 13.71 4.80
N LEU A 293 7.25 12.66 3.98
CA LEU A 293 6.64 12.68 2.66
C LEU A 293 5.14 12.94 2.76
N LYS A 294 4.63 13.84 1.92
CA LYS A 294 3.20 14.12 1.80
C LYS A 294 2.64 13.33 0.63
N LEU A 295 1.90 12.28 0.93
CA LEU A 295 1.37 11.35 -0.05
C LEU A 295 -0.16 11.37 -0.06
N GLY A 296 -0.77 10.53 -0.88
CA GLY A 296 -2.20 10.31 -0.85
C GLY A 296 -2.62 9.31 -1.92
N GLY A 297 -3.68 8.58 -1.62
CA GLY A 297 -4.41 7.79 -2.58
C GLY A 297 -5.92 7.93 -2.38
N SER A 298 -6.67 7.34 -3.30
CA SER A 298 -8.13 7.43 -3.32
C SER A 298 -8.81 6.66 -2.21
N ASP A 299 -8.13 5.65 -1.62
CA ASP A 299 -8.73 4.70 -0.69
C ASP A 299 -9.91 3.95 -1.37
N PHE A 300 -9.69 3.56 -2.63
CA PHE A 300 -10.74 3.01 -3.50
C PHE A 300 -11.01 1.53 -3.19
N HIS A 301 -12.29 1.21 -3.02
CA HIS A 301 -12.82 -0.14 -2.80
C HIS A 301 -13.80 -0.56 -3.91
N GLY A 302 -14.26 0.35 -4.76
CA GLY A 302 -15.21 0.07 -5.86
C GLY A 302 -16.63 -0.25 -5.39
N ARG A 303 -17.02 0.25 -4.22
CA ARG A 303 -18.36 0.08 -3.68
C ARG A 303 -19.38 0.79 -4.59
N ASP A 304 -20.57 0.22 -4.73
CA ASP A 304 -21.65 0.76 -5.59
C ASP A 304 -22.32 2.03 -5.03
N ASP A 305 -21.75 2.66 -4.00
CA ASP A 305 -22.26 3.89 -3.42
C ASP A 305 -21.79 5.12 -4.19
N LYS A 306 -22.71 6.07 -4.40
CA LYS A 306 -22.51 7.23 -5.30
C LYS A 306 -21.51 8.26 -4.76
N GLU A 307 -20.91 8.01 -3.61
CA GLU A 307 -20.04 8.94 -2.90
C GLU A 307 -18.58 8.48 -2.83
N GLU A 308 -18.27 7.23 -3.18
CA GLU A 308 -16.88 6.76 -3.20
C GLU A 308 -16.09 7.45 -4.34
N PRO A 309 -14.91 8.02 -4.03
CA PRO A 309 -14.03 8.54 -5.05
C PRO A 309 -13.44 7.43 -5.92
N ASP A 310 -13.52 7.60 -7.23
CA ASP A 310 -12.95 6.63 -8.16
C ASP A 310 -11.41 6.57 -8.06
N VAL A 311 -10.83 5.44 -8.46
CA VAL A 311 -9.38 5.22 -8.47
C VAL A 311 -8.67 6.27 -9.32
N GLY A 312 -7.60 6.88 -8.80
CA GLY A 312 -6.87 7.97 -9.44
C GLY A 312 -7.53 9.35 -9.33
N SER A 313 -8.52 9.51 -8.45
CA SER A 313 -9.21 10.80 -8.20
C SER A 313 -8.35 11.83 -7.45
N VAL A 314 -7.33 11.39 -6.71
CA VAL A 314 -6.43 12.28 -5.96
C VAL A 314 -5.46 13.00 -6.88
N ASP A 315 -5.48 14.34 -6.86
CA ASP A 315 -4.53 15.18 -7.63
C ASP A 315 -3.21 15.33 -6.85
N LEU A 316 -2.43 14.24 -6.80
CA LEU A 316 -1.12 14.22 -6.12
C LEU A 316 -0.11 15.10 -6.88
N PRO A 317 0.48 16.14 -6.25
CA PRO A 317 1.42 17.01 -6.93
C PRO A 317 2.66 16.27 -7.42
N VAL A 318 3.11 16.59 -8.63
CA VAL A 318 4.27 15.90 -9.24
C VAL A 318 5.55 16.02 -8.43
N LEU A 319 5.71 17.11 -7.68
CA LEU A 319 6.84 17.29 -6.75
C LEU A 319 6.74 16.34 -5.54
N ALA A 320 5.54 16.06 -5.04
CA ALA A 320 5.36 15.08 -3.98
C ALA A 320 5.75 13.67 -4.46
N VAL A 321 5.38 13.32 -5.69
CA VAL A 321 5.82 12.05 -6.32
C VAL A 321 7.33 12.03 -6.53
N LEU A 322 7.95 13.13 -6.95
CA LEU A 322 9.40 13.19 -7.09
C LEU A 322 10.11 12.96 -5.75
N ASN A 323 9.69 13.66 -4.69
CA ASN A 323 10.25 13.49 -3.35
C ASN A 323 10.07 12.06 -2.83
N PHE A 324 8.93 11.43 -3.11
CA PHE A 324 8.72 10.02 -2.83
C PHE A 324 9.78 9.15 -3.49
N LEU A 325 10.05 9.35 -4.78
CA LEU A 325 11.06 8.58 -5.50
C LEU A 325 12.48 8.82 -5.01
N GLU A 326 12.80 10.02 -4.56
CA GLU A 326 14.11 10.35 -3.97
C GLU A 326 14.37 9.56 -2.68
N VAL A 327 13.33 9.32 -1.89
CA VAL A 327 13.40 8.49 -0.67
C VAL A 327 13.31 7.00 -0.98
N ALA A 328 12.40 6.61 -1.86
CA ALA A 328 12.04 5.22 -2.11
C ALA A 328 13.14 4.45 -2.88
N LYS A 329 13.71 5.05 -3.92
CA LYS A 329 14.69 4.36 -4.78
C LYS A 329 15.94 3.88 -4.03
N PRO A 330 16.57 4.67 -3.14
CA PRO A 330 17.70 4.18 -2.35
C PRO A 330 17.31 3.03 -1.41
N ILE A 331 16.14 3.10 -0.79
CA ILE A 331 15.62 2.05 0.10
C ILE A 331 15.48 0.74 -0.68
N TRP A 332 14.79 0.79 -1.82
CA TRP A 332 14.57 -0.37 -2.69
C TRP A 332 15.88 -0.95 -3.24
N HIS A 333 16.78 -0.10 -3.73
CA HIS A 333 18.07 -0.53 -4.24
C HIS A 333 18.90 -1.25 -3.16
N ASN A 334 18.92 -0.72 -1.94
CA ASN A 334 19.63 -1.36 -0.83
C ASN A 334 19.01 -2.71 -0.46
N ALA A 335 17.69 -2.80 -0.42
CA ALA A 335 16.98 -4.05 -0.13
C ALA A 335 17.29 -5.12 -1.19
N ILE A 336 17.26 -4.76 -2.48
CA ILE A 336 17.62 -5.66 -3.58
C ILE A 336 19.06 -6.13 -3.44
N ARG A 337 20.00 -5.22 -3.15
CA ARG A 337 21.41 -5.55 -2.96
C ARG A 337 21.62 -6.52 -1.79
N GLU A 338 20.93 -6.32 -0.68
CA GLU A 338 20.99 -7.20 0.49
C GLU A 338 20.40 -8.59 0.20
N MET A 339 19.30 -8.65 -0.55
CA MET A 339 18.72 -9.92 -1.01
C MET A 339 19.73 -10.70 -1.86
N PHE A 340 20.35 -10.06 -2.85
CA PHE A 340 21.38 -10.71 -3.68
C PHE A 340 22.60 -11.15 -2.86
N ALA A 341 23.09 -10.33 -1.93
CA ALA A 341 24.19 -10.70 -1.04
C ALA A 341 23.85 -11.92 -0.18
N SER A 342 22.62 -11.98 0.35
CA SER A 342 22.12 -13.10 1.15
C SER A 342 21.97 -14.39 0.34
N ILE A 343 21.49 -14.28 -0.91
CA ILE A 343 21.41 -15.43 -1.84
C ILE A 343 22.82 -15.94 -2.15
N SER A 344 23.75 -15.05 -2.50
CA SER A 344 25.14 -15.42 -2.81
C SER A 344 25.81 -16.16 -1.65
N LYS A 345 25.67 -15.66 -0.42
CA LYS A 345 26.23 -16.29 0.79
C LYS A 345 25.65 -17.69 1.03
N ARG A 346 24.34 -17.88 0.86
CA ARG A 346 23.70 -19.20 0.99
C ARG A 346 24.23 -20.19 -0.06
N THR A 347 24.46 -19.74 -1.29
CA THR A 347 25.04 -20.57 -2.35
C THR A 347 26.49 -20.97 -2.03
N THR A 348 27.30 -20.07 -1.46
CA THR A 348 28.68 -20.39 -1.05
C THR A 348 28.72 -21.37 0.13
N ASP A 349 27.83 -21.24 1.11
CA ASP A 349 27.77 -22.13 2.27
C ASP A 349 27.32 -23.56 1.87
N LEU A 350 26.41 -23.66 0.88
CA LEU A 350 25.98 -24.93 0.30
C LEU A 350 27.09 -25.61 -0.51
N ASN A 351 27.91 -24.83 -1.22
CA ASN A 351 29.07 -25.35 -1.96
C ASN A 351 30.25 -25.71 -1.04
N GLY A 352 30.42 -25.02 0.09
CA GLY A 352 31.41 -25.36 1.11
C GLY A 352 31.08 -26.64 1.90
N SER A 353 29.80 -27.01 1.98
CA SER A 353 29.32 -28.18 2.75
C SER A 353 29.13 -29.45 1.93
N LYS A 354 29.39 -29.44 0.62
CA LYS A 354 29.27 -30.64 -0.25
C LYS A 354 30.59 -31.02 -0.91
N ARG A 355 31.39 -31.79 -0.18
CA ARG A 355 32.23 -32.82 -0.78
C ARG A 355 31.37 -34.08 -0.97
N LEU A 356 30.53 -34.16 -2.01
CA LEU A 356 29.89 -35.43 -2.36
C LEU A 356 29.70 -35.64 -3.87
N ARG A 357 30.42 -36.67 -4.32
CA ARG A 357 30.25 -37.59 -5.46
C ARG A 357 29.14 -37.30 -6.48
N ARG A 358 29.55 -37.31 -7.75
CA ARG A 358 28.69 -37.51 -8.92
C ARG A 358 27.73 -38.67 -8.69
N ALA A 359 26.43 -38.40 -8.75
CA ALA A 359 25.40 -39.39 -9.04
C ALA A 359 24.37 -38.74 -9.96
N SER A 360 24.34 -39.24 -11.19
CA SER A 360 23.39 -38.98 -12.25
C SER A 360 21.99 -39.45 -11.87
N SER A 361 20.97 -38.59 -11.98
CA SER A 361 19.69 -38.91 -12.62
C SER A 361 18.84 -37.64 -12.78
N ALA A 362 18.11 -37.59 -13.88
CA ALA A 362 17.41 -36.44 -14.43
C ALA A 362 16.14 -36.06 -13.66
N GLY A 363 15.78 -34.77 -13.69
CA GLY A 363 14.45 -34.30 -13.27
C GLY A 363 14.38 -32.80 -12.96
N ASN A 364 14.21 -31.98 -14.01
CA ASN A 364 13.57 -30.66 -14.06
C ASN A 364 13.85 -29.62 -12.96
N PHE A 365 14.73 -28.67 -13.26
CA PHE A 365 14.48 -27.24 -13.01
C PHE A 365 15.30 -26.42 -14.02
N CYS A 366 14.65 -25.98 -15.11
CA CYS A 366 15.28 -25.23 -16.17
C CYS A 366 15.22 -23.73 -15.85
N ILE A 367 16.32 -23.18 -15.34
CA ILE A 367 16.56 -21.73 -15.24
C ILE A 367 17.88 -21.44 -15.98
N LEU A 368 17.78 -20.55 -16.97
CA LEU A 368 18.84 -19.76 -17.61
C LEU A 368 20.00 -20.55 -18.28
N CYS A 369 19.91 -20.71 -19.60
CA CYS A 369 21.09 -20.86 -20.47
C CYS A 369 21.27 -19.57 -21.29
N LEU A 370 22.21 -18.74 -20.84
CA LEU A 370 22.93 -17.77 -21.66
C LEU A 370 24.41 -17.99 -21.35
N SER A 371 25.14 -18.66 -22.26
CA SER A 371 26.40 -18.16 -22.80
C SER A 371 27.04 -19.18 -23.75
N SER A 372 27.32 -18.67 -24.96
CA SER A 372 28.48 -18.94 -25.83
C SER A 372 29.78 -19.21 -25.02
N GLU A 373 30.82 -19.89 -25.47
CA GLU A 373 31.36 -20.23 -26.79
C GLU A 373 32.45 -21.31 -26.59
N ASP A 374 32.64 -22.16 -27.60
CA ASP A 374 33.90 -22.67 -28.16
C ASP A 374 34.98 -23.39 -27.29
N GLN A 375 35.23 -24.67 -27.59
CA GLN A 375 36.44 -25.15 -28.28
C GLN A 375 36.62 -26.68 -28.19
N GLY A 376 36.74 -27.32 -29.36
CA GLY A 376 37.92 -28.11 -29.69
C GLY A 376 37.97 -29.60 -29.36
N LEU A 377 38.26 -30.37 -30.43
CA LEU A 377 38.99 -31.65 -30.49
C LEU A 377 38.18 -32.94 -30.32
N THR A 378 37.87 -33.58 -31.45
CA THR A 378 38.08 -35.03 -31.58
C THR A 378 38.80 -35.35 -32.90
N HIS A 379 39.89 -36.09 -32.77
CA HIS A 379 40.63 -36.75 -33.84
C HIS A 379 40.00 -38.11 -34.16
N ALA A 380 40.17 -38.53 -35.42
CA ALA A 380 40.44 -39.88 -35.92
C ALA A 380 39.27 -40.91 -36.01
N PRO A 381 39.35 -41.88 -36.94
CA PRO A 381 40.49 -42.25 -37.79
C PRO A 381 40.45 -41.72 -39.23
#